data_AF-A0A3N5J597-F1
#
_entry.id   AF-A0A3N5J597-F1
#
_cell.length_a   1.000
_cell.length_b   1.000
_cell.length_c   1.000
_cell.angle_alpha   90.00
_cell.angle_beta   90.00
_cell.angle_gamma   90.00
#
_symmetry.space_group_name_H-M   'P 1'
#
loop_
_entity.id
_entity.type
_entity.pdbx_description
1 polymer ?
#
loop_
_entity_poly.entity_id
_entity_poly.type
_entity_poly.pdbx_seq_one_letter_code
_entity_poly.pdbx_strand_id
1 'polypeptide(L)'
;AVEKVAAAGNENILLTERGTTFGYNNLVVDFRAIPLMGLLGYPVIFDATHSVQLPGGGGLVSGGNREFVPVLAKAAVAAGANGLFLEVHLDPDKALCDGPNSWPLGHLEPLLRSLLAIHQAVSEAC
;
A
#
# COMPACT_ATOMS: atom_id res chain seq x y z
N ALA A 1 7.54 -11.75 13.54
CA ALA A 1 7.71 -12.24 12.15
C ALA A 1 9.15 -12.04 11.70
N VAL A 2 9.64 -10.79 11.73
CA VAL A 2 11.04 -10.41 11.49
C VAL A 2 12.05 -11.35 12.13
N GLU A 3 12.01 -11.52 13.46
CA GLU A 3 12.95 -12.39 14.19
C GLU A 3 13.01 -13.83 13.65
N LYS A 4 11.87 -14.37 13.18
CA LYS A 4 11.83 -15.74 12.62
C LYS A 4 12.56 -15.82 11.28
N VAL A 5 12.43 -14.80 10.44
CA VAL A 5 13.09 -14.74 9.13
C VAL A 5 14.59 -14.48 9.31
N ALA A 6 14.95 -13.55 10.19
CA ALA A 6 16.34 -13.26 10.56
C ALA A 6 17.03 -14.48 11.19
N ALA A 7 16.37 -15.19 12.11
CA ALA A 7 16.90 -16.42 12.71
C ALA A 7 17.12 -17.57 11.71
N ALA A 8 16.44 -17.54 10.55
CA ALA A 8 16.70 -18.45 9.43
C ALA A 8 17.88 -18.02 8.55
N GLY A 9 18.59 -16.94 8.90
CA GLY A 9 19.75 -16.41 8.21
C GLY A 9 19.43 -15.45 7.07
N ASN A 10 18.20 -14.92 6.98
CA ASN A 10 17.81 -13.98 5.93
C ASN A 10 17.50 -12.59 6.52
N GLU A 11 18.38 -11.63 6.25
CA GLU A 11 18.23 -10.22 6.66
C GLU A 11 17.60 -9.34 5.57
N ASN A 12 17.30 -9.89 4.39
CA ASN A 12 16.64 -9.15 3.30
C ASN A 12 15.12 -9.17 3.51
N ILE A 13 14.65 -8.38 4.47
CA ILE A 13 13.25 -8.35 4.90
C ILE A 13 12.61 -7.03 4.46
N LEU A 14 11.40 -7.12 3.90
CA LEU A 14 10.51 -5.98 3.65
C LEU A 14 9.24 -6.17 4.48
N LEU A 15 8.78 -5.10 5.12
CA LEU A 15 7.54 -5.08 5.89
C LEU A 15 6.46 -4.32 5.12
N THR A 16 5.32 -4.96 4.82
CA THR A 16 4.26 -4.33 4.01
C THR A 16 3.02 -4.02 4.84
N GLU A 17 2.66 -2.74 4.95
CA GLU A 17 1.34 -2.30 5.45
C GLU A 17 0.30 -2.44 4.34
N ARG A 18 -0.83 -3.08 4.63
CA ARG A 18 -1.89 -3.36 3.63
C ARG A 18 -3.32 -3.27 4.18
N GLY A 19 -3.50 -2.49 5.25
CA GLY A 19 -4.75 -2.30 5.98
C GLY A 19 -4.94 -3.27 7.14
N THR A 20 -5.64 -2.80 8.17
CA THR A 20 -6.09 -3.57 9.33
C THR A 20 -7.61 -3.68 9.34
N THR A 21 -8.15 -4.83 9.73
CA THR A 21 -9.61 -5.05 9.85
C THR A 21 -10.27 -3.96 10.69
N PHE A 22 -11.30 -3.32 10.12
CA PHE A 22 -12.05 -2.27 10.78
C PHE A 22 -13.55 -2.54 10.70
N GLY A 23 -14.05 -3.34 11.63
CA GLY A 23 -15.41 -3.87 11.55
C GLY A 23 -15.54 -4.93 10.46
N TYR A 24 -16.76 -5.15 9.98
CA TYR A 24 -17.03 -6.13 8.94
C TYR A 24 -16.77 -5.55 7.55
N ASN A 25 -16.12 -6.36 6.71
CA ASN A 25 -15.92 -6.11 5.28
C ASN A 25 -15.22 -4.79 4.95
N ASN A 26 -14.38 -4.28 5.86
CA ASN A 26 -13.68 -3.02 5.67
C ASN A 26 -12.28 -3.05 6.30
N LEU A 27 -11.40 -2.20 5.77
CA LEU A 27 -10.05 -2.00 6.24
C LEU A 27 -9.82 -0.53 6.62
N VAL A 28 -8.94 -0.30 7.59
CA VAL A 28 -8.40 1.02 7.91
C VAL A 28 -6.88 0.97 7.83
N VAL A 29 -6.27 2.04 7.35
CA VAL A 29 -4.81 2.22 7.40
C VAL A 29 -4.48 3.16 8.55
N ASP A 30 -3.75 2.63 9.53
CA ASP A 30 -3.14 3.44 10.58
C ASP A 30 -1.73 3.83 10.16
N PHE A 31 -1.55 5.06 9.64
CA PHE A 31 -0.25 5.52 9.16
C PHE A 31 0.82 5.63 10.25
N ARG A 32 0.46 5.54 11.55
CA ARG A 32 1.45 5.40 12.63
C ARG A 32 2.22 4.08 12.53
N ALA A 33 1.64 3.06 11.89
CA ALA A 33 2.28 1.77 11.70
C ALA A 33 3.57 1.86 10.87
N ILE A 34 3.66 2.82 9.94
CA ILE A 34 4.84 2.98 9.08
C ILE A 34 6.11 3.28 9.89
N PRO A 35 6.19 4.39 10.67
CA PRO A 35 7.36 4.64 11.48
C PRO A 35 7.57 3.61 12.59
N LEU A 36 6.49 3.05 13.17
CA LEU A 36 6.59 2.01 14.19
C LEU A 36 7.21 0.71 13.66
N MET A 37 6.84 0.27 12.45
CA MET A 37 7.48 -0.87 11.80
C MET A 37 8.93 -0.56 11.42
N GLY A 38 9.23 0.68 11.02
CA GLY A 38 10.60 1.12 10.74
C GLY A 38 11.56 0.98 11.92
N LEU A 39 11.07 1.04 13.17
CA LEU A 39 11.88 0.78 14.37
C LEU A 39 12.44 -0.65 14.44
N LEU A 40 11.90 -1.57 13.65
CA LEU A 40 12.42 -2.94 13.53
C LEU A 40 13.70 -3.02 12.69
N GLY A 41 14.11 -1.92 12.04
CA GLY A 41 15.37 -1.83 11.29
C GLY A 41 15.29 -2.29 9.83
N TYR A 42 14.09 -2.51 9.30
CA TYR A 42 13.88 -2.98 7.91
C TYR A 42 13.00 -2.03 7.11
N PRO A 43 13.16 -1.96 5.78
CA PRO A 43 12.34 -1.10 4.93
C PRO A 43 10.85 -1.43 5.02
N VAL A 44 10.02 -0.39 5.09
CA VAL A 44 8.56 -0.47 5.12
C VAL A 44 7.99 -0.10 3.76
N ILE A 45 7.17 -0.99 3.21
CA ILE A 45 6.42 -0.83 1.98
C ILE A 45 4.96 -0.57 2.33
N PHE A 46 4.27 0.24 1.54
CA PHE A 46 2.82 0.41 1.66
C PHE A 46 2.12 -0.13 0.41
N ASP A 47 1.18 -1.06 0.61
CA ASP A 47 0.34 -1.62 -0.44
C ASP A 47 -0.90 -0.75 -0.66
N ALA A 48 -0.81 0.13 -1.65
CA ALA A 48 -1.85 1.12 -1.88
C ALA A 48 -3.12 0.53 -2.49
N THR A 49 -3.02 -0.58 -3.24
CA THR A 49 -4.16 -1.22 -3.89
C THR A 49 -4.95 -2.09 -2.92
N HIS A 50 -4.28 -2.89 -2.10
CA HIS A 50 -4.99 -3.77 -1.19
C HIS A 50 -5.51 -3.07 0.08
N SER A 51 -4.91 -1.93 0.45
CA SER A 51 -5.40 -1.10 1.56
C SER A 51 -6.78 -0.48 1.30
N VAL A 52 -7.24 -0.42 0.04
CA VAL A 52 -8.58 0.07 -0.32
C VAL A 52 -9.59 -1.05 -0.61
N GLN A 53 -9.19 -2.29 -0.37
CA GLN A 53 -10.03 -3.47 -0.56
C GLN A 53 -11.18 -3.48 0.45
N LEU A 54 -12.34 -3.97 0.01
CA LEU A 54 -13.49 -4.28 0.86
C LEU A 54 -13.60 -5.81 0.98
N PRO A 55 -13.01 -6.44 2.02
CA PRO A 55 -12.92 -7.90 2.11
C PRO A 55 -14.31 -8.55 2.12
N GLY A 56 -14.61 -9.40 1.13
CA GLY A 56 -15.94 -10.03 1.00
C GLY A 56 -17.11 -9.06 0.73
N GLY A 57 -16.84 -7.78 0.43
CA GLY A 57 -17.87 -6.78 0.15
C GLY A 57 -18.67 -7.01 -1.14
N GLY A 58 -18.17 -7.86 -2.05
CA GLY A 58 -18.85 -8.28 -3.27
C GLY A 58 -19.57 -9.63 -3.14
N GLY A 59 -19.83 -10.11 -1.92
CA GLY A 59 -20.43 -11.42 -1.68
C GLY A 59 -19.41 -12.56 -1.81
N LEU A 60 -19.22 -13.10 -3.02
CA LEU A 60 -18.27 -14.19 -3.30
C LEU A 60 -16.85 -13.70 -3.65
N VAL A 61 -16.70 -12.39 -3.91
CA VAL A 61 -15.43 -11.75 -4.26
C VAL A 61 -15.22 -10.49 -3.42
N SER A 62 -13.96 -10.09 -3.22
CA SER A 62 -13.64 -8.82 -2.58
C SER A 62 -14.01 -7.64 -3.49
N GLY A 63 -14.59 -6.61 -2.88
CA GLY A 63 -14.77 -5.31 -3.52
C GLY A 63 -13.51 -4.44 -3.39
N GLY A 64 -13.65 -3.17 -3.73
CA GLY A 64 -12.53 -2.24 -3.71
C GLY A 64 -12.90 -0.83 -4.11
N ASN A 65 -12.17 0.14 -3.58
CA ASN A 65 -12.37 1.56 -3.84
C ASN A 65 -11.08 2.17 -4.42
N ARG A 66 -10.73 1.79 -5.67
CA ARG A 66 -9.50 2.26 -6.35
C ARG A 66 -9.34 3.78 -6.38
N GLU A 67 -10.43 4.55 -6.31
CA GLU A 67 -10.41 6.01 -6.24
C GLU A 67 -9.64 6.54 -5.03
N PHE A 68 -9.48 5.73 -3.97
CA PHE A 68 -8.69 6.09 -2.79
C PHE A 68 -7.19 5.72 -2.89
N VAL A 69 -6.77 4.98 -3.92
CA VAL A 69 -5.36 4.62 -4.13
C VAL A 69 -4.45 5.86 -4.13
N PRO A 70 -4.75 6.95 -4.87
CA PRO A 70 -3.90 8.13 -4.87
C PRO A 70 -3.79 8.82 -3.52
N VAL A 71 -4.88 8.90 -2.74
CA VAL A 71 -4.84 9.61 -1.45
C VAL A 71 -4.06 8.80 -0.42
N LEU A 72 -4.26 7.47 -0.35
CA LEU A 72 -3.55 6.64 0.61
C LEU A 72 -2.06 6.49 0.25
N ALA A 73 -1.72 6.36 -1.04
CA ALA A 73 -0.33 6.33 -1.47
C ALA A 73 0.42 7.63 -1.10
N LYS A 74 -0.21 8.80 -1.28
CA LYS A 74 0.37 10.09 -0.88
C LYS A 74 0.58 10.17 0.63
N ALA A 75 -0.39 9.72 1.41
CA ALA A 75 -0.29 9.69 2.86
C ALA A 75 0.84 8.75 3.33
N ALA A 76 1.00 7.57 2.70
CA ALA A 76 2.08 6.65 3.02
C ALA A 76 3.47 7.22 2.75
N VAL A 77 3.64 7.88 1.59
CA VAL A 77 4.91 8.54 1.24
C VAL A 77 5.21 9.67 2.23
N ALA A 78 4.22 10.50 2.57
CA ALA A 78 4.38 11.56 3.55
C ALA A 78 4.67 11.03 4.97
N ALA A 79 4.13 9.86 5.31
CA ALA A 79 4.39 9.18 6.59
C ALA A 79 5.76 8.48 6.66
N GLY A 80 6.53 8.47 5.56
CA GLY A 80 7.89 7.94 5.52
C GLY A 80 8.02 6.49 5.05
N ALA A 81 7.06 5.95 4.30
CA ALA A 81 7.23 4.64 3.67
C ALA A 81 8.46 4.63 2.75
N ASN A 82 9.25 3.55 2.80
CA ASN A 82 10.43 3.37 1.96
C ASN A 82 10.11 2.94 0.53
N GLY A 83 8.90 2.43 0.30
CA GLY A 83 8.43 2.04 -1.02
C GLY A 83 6.92 1.83 -1.07
N LEU A 84 6.43 1.60 -2.28
CA LEU A 84 5.02 1.37 -2.56
C LEU A 84 4.84 0.08 -3.34
N PHE A 85 3.77 -0.62 -3.04
CA PHE A 85 3.24 -1.72 -3.84
C PHE A 85 1.93 -1.28 -4.49
N LEU A 86 1.78 -1.57 -5.78
CA LEU A 86 0.63 -1.20 -6.61
C LEU A 86 0.37 -2.32 -7.63
N GLU A 87 -0.84 -2.84 -7.65
CA GLU A 87 -1.34 -3.62 -8.78
C GLU A 87 -1.90 -2.70 -9.87
N VAL A 88 -1.54 -2.98 -11.12
CA VAL A 88 -1.93 -2.18 -12.27
C VAL A 88 -2.51 -3.04 -13.38
N HIS A 89 -3.51 -2.53 -14.08
CA HIS A 89 -4.11 -3.21 -15.22
C HIS A 89 -4.46 -2.24 -16.35
N LEU A 90 -4.43 -2.71 -17.60
CA LEU A 90 -4.82 -1.91 -18.77
C LEU A 90 -6.31 -1.51 -18.70
N ASP A 91 -7.13 -2.44 -18.23
CA ASP A 91 -8.58 -2.29 -18.07
C ASP A 91 -9.00 -3.00 -16.77
N PRO A 92 -8.89 -2.35 -15.60
CA PRO A 92 -9.13 -2.99 -14.30
C PRO A 92 -10.48 -3.72 -14.17
N ASP A 93 -11.49 -3.31 -14.92
CA ASP A 93 -12.82 -3.92 -14.90
C ASP A 93 -12.85 -5.30 -15.60
N LYS A 94 -11.80 -5.63 -16.37
CA LYS A 94 -11.56 -6.95 -16.98
C LYS A 94 -10.49 -7.77 -16.26
N ALA A 95 -9.95 -7.29 -15.14
CA ALA A 95 -8.98 -8.07 -14.38
C ALA A 95 -9.62 -9.34 -13.79
N LEU A 96 -8.87 -10.45 -13.81
CA LEU A 96 -9.37 -11.75 -13.31
C LEU A 96 -9.42 -11.82 -11.77
N CYS A 97 -8.68 -10.95 -11.09
CA CYS A 97 -8.65 -10.81 -9.65
C CYS A 97 -8.39 -9.34 -9.30
N ASP A 98 -8.91 -8.87 -8.16
CA ASP A 98 -8.68 -7.54 -7.58
C ASP A 98 -8.86 -6.34 -8.52
N GLY A 99 -9.65 -6.51 -9.58
CA GLY A 99 -10.03 -5.45 -10.50
C GLY A 99 -10.54 -4.18 -9.79
N PRO A 100 -11.47 -4.27 -8.82
CA PRO A 100 -11.95 -3.10 -8.07
C PRO A 100 -10.85 -2.30 -7.36
N ASN A 101 -9.71 -2.91 -7.04
CA ASN A 101 -8.57 -2.30 -6.37
C ASN A 101 -7.44 -1.89 -7.33
N SER A 102 -7.33 -2.57 -8.47
CA SER A 102 -6.27 -2.36 -9.47
C SER A 102 -6.28 -0.95 -10.04
N TRP A 103 -5.11 -0.32 -10.11
CA TRP A 103 -4.94 1.01 -10.67
C TRP A 103 -4.87 0.96 -12.20
N PRO A 104 -5.56 1.84 -12.94
CA PRO A 104 -5.48 1.82 -14.40
C PRO A 104 -4.09 2.26 -14.89
N LEU A 105 -3.49 1.49 -15.80
CA LEU A 105 -2.11 1.71 -16.26
C LEU A 105 -1.89 3.12 -16.83
N GLY A 106 -2.87 3.65 -17.58
CA GLY A 106 -2.80 4.99 -18.17
C GLY A 106 -2.69 6.13 -17.14
N HIS A 107 -3.02 5.87 -15.86
CA HIS A 107 -2.91 6.83 -14.77
C HIS A 107 -1.71 6.57 -13.85
N LEU A 108 -0.86 5.57 -14.15
CA LEU A 108 0.27 5.21 -13.29
C LEU A 108 1.34 6.31 -13.27
N GLU A 109 1.81 6.77 -14.43
CA GLU A 109 2.87 7.76 -14.50
C GLU A 109 2.51 9.09 -13.78
N PRO A 110 1.31 9.69 -14.01
CA PRO A 110 0.91 10.89 -13.27
C PRO A 110 0.89 10.69 -11.76
N LEU A 111 0.44 9.51 -11.29
CA LEU A 111 0.45 9.17 -9.87
C LEU A 111 1.89 9.12 -9.35
N LEU A 112 2.78 8.37 -9.99
CA LEU A 112 4.18 8.24 -9.56
C LEU A 112 4.91 9.59 -9.52
N ARG A 113 4.68 10.47 -10.50
CA ARG A 113 5.24 11.83 -10.50
C ARG A 113 4.80 12.63 -9.29
N SER A 114 3.51 12.56 -8.92
CA SER A 114 3.00 13.22 -7.71
C SER A 114 3.61 12.64 -6.44
N LEU A 115 3.83 11.33 -6.37
CA LEU A 115 4.39 10.67 -5.20
C LEU A 115 5.87 11.00 -5.02
N LEU A 116 6.65 11.02 -6.11
CA LEU A 116 8.05 11.47 -6.08
C LEU A 116 8.17 12.92 -5.62
N ALA A 117 7.27 13.81 -6.06
CA ALA A 117 7.27 15.20 -5.62
C ALA A 117 7.01 15.34 -4.10
N ILE A 118 6.09 14.55 -3.56
CA ILE A 118 5.83 14.53 -2.10
C ILE A 118 7.03 13.96 -1.36
N HIS A 119 7.58 12.84 -1.85
CA HIS A 119 8.77 12.23 -1.27
C HIS A 119 9.91 13.25 -1.16
N GLN A 120 10.23 13.95 -2.26
CA GLN A 120 11.25 14.99 -2.27
C GLN A 120 10.96 16.07 -1.21
N ALA A 121 9.73 16.58 -1.16
CA ALA A 121 9.35 17.65 -0.24
C ALA A 121 9.47 17.26 1.24
N VAL A 122 9.19 16.01 1.60
CA VAL A 122 9.31 15.54 2.99
C VAL A 122 10.71 15.05 3.34
N SER A 123 11.51 14.65 2.34
CA SER A 123 12.91 14.23 2.53
C SER A 123 13.87 15.41 2.69
N GLU A 124 13.57 16.58 2.11
CA GLU A 124 14.38 17.79 2.27
C GLU A 124 14.21 18.47 3.65
N ALA A 125 13.19 18.09 4.42
CA ALA A 125 12.84 18.75 5.69
C ALA A 125 13.62 18.23 6.92
N CYS A 126 14.82 17.67 6.74
CA CYS A 126 15.69 17.17 7.82
C CYS A 126 17.12 17.70 7.67
#